data_AF-A0AAD6EW36-F1
#
_entry.id   AF-A0AAD6EW36-F1
#
_cell.length_a   1.000
_cell.length_b   1.000
_cell.length_c   1.000
_cell.angle_alpha   90.00
_cell.angle_beta   90.00
_cell.angle_gamma   90.00
#
_symmetry.space_group_name_H-M   'P 1'
#
loop_
_entity.id
_entity.type
_entity.pdbx_description
1 polymer ?
#
loop_
_entity_poly.entity_id
_entity_poly.type
_entity_poly.pdbx_seq_one_letter_code
_entity_poly.pdbx_strand_id
1 'polypeptide(L)'
;MSQFDTLSIYIKHPVNLYATCPNRNQGVLSPSEILKITDERLSRPDMSFEGGCSRRFKELLEDFVKKRVKLWKNTRKSLNLDEDWMENKNSCPEERVAANISGISAKQLQVFLETCISRYQLKKVEAGTAVGAIGAQSIGEPGTQMTLKTFHFAGVASMNVTLGVPRIKEIINAAKNISTPMITAILSNDKDELSARMIKSSIEKTILGEVVDSIKVVLKAGQPYVDVKLDMKRIDSLHMRISGETVQQSILNHPKIKLKAEHVRVIRNDKLRIYAREVDRSNLQYELHNIKSLLPKVIVKGIPTVQRAVIEKKKKNEDDKEIDVYNLIIEGTNLLAVMGTPGIDGSKSTSNHVMEVKDTLGIEAARGKIITEITKVIQYYGISIDIRHMMLLADLMTHKGEILGITRFGITKMKDSVLALASFEKTDEHLFNASYGGREDQIDGVSECIIMGIPMLLGTGSTAYLILSTGPIQQFHDPLHYGICIFEEQELKLHDMRHAFQNTVHVAISRM
;
A
#
# COMPACT_ATOMS: atom_id res chain seq x y z
N MET A 1 -54.97 2.29 4.72
CA MET A 1 -54.40 3.22 3.72
C MET A 1 -53.78 4.42 4.45
N SER A 2 -52.54 4.31 4.89
CA SER A 2 -51.73 5.45 5.37
C SER A 2 -50.32 5.24 4.85
N GLN A 3 -50.14 5.56 3.57
CA GLN A 3 -48.93 5.34 2.80
C GLN A 3 -48.12 6.64 2.74
N PHE A 4 -46.85 6.52 3.13
CA PHE A 4 -45.69 7.33 2.72
C PHE A 4 -45.72 8.85 2.92
N ASP A 5 -45.02 9.32 3.96
CA ASP A 5 -44.37 10.64 4.00
C ASP A 5 -43.05 10.54 4.79
N THR A 6 -42.17 9.64 4.35
CA THR A 6 -40.80 9.48 4.84
C THR A 6 -39.82 9.87 3.75
N LEU A 7 -39.34 11.12 3.82
CA LEU A 7 -38.28 11.62 2.95
C LEU A 7 -36.96 10.91 3.32
N SER A 8 -36.68 9.85 2.56
CA SER A 8 -35.59 8.90 2.81
C SER A 8 -34.30 9.43 2.18
N ILE A 9 -33.40 9.97 2.99
CA ILE A 9 -32.11 10.47 2.50
C ILE A 9 -31.10 9.31 2.49
N TYR A 10 -30.88 8.74 1.30
CA TYR A 10 -29.97 7.61 1.09
C TYR A 10 -28.48 8.00 1.16
N ILE A 11 -27.74 7.34 2.04
CA ILE A 11 -26.27 7.18 1.97
C ILE A 11 -26.00 5.67 2.09
N LYS A 12 -25.27 5.10 1.12
CA LYS A 12 -24.94 3.66 1.06
C LYS A 12 -24.03 3.24 2.24
N HIS A 13 -24.54 2.33 3.08
CA HIS A 13 -23.90 1.47 4.10
C HIS A 13 -23.17 2.07 5.32
N PRO A 14 -23.24 1.45 6.53
CA PRO A 14 -24.22 0.50 7.06
C PRO A 14 -24.82 1.00 8.39
N VAL A 15 -25.26 2.25 8.52
CA VAL A 15 -26.22 2.63 9.58
C VAL A 15 -27.11 3.74 9.02
N ASN A 16 -28.34 3.40 8.65
CA ASN A 16 -29.32 4.35 8.15
C ASN A 16 -29.53 5.46 9.19
N LEU A 17 -29.25 6.71 8.81
CA LEU A 17 -29.29 7.87 9.70
C LEU A 17 -30.61 8.59 9.41
N TYR A 18 -31.65 8.24 10.16
CA TYR A 18 -32.97 8.87 10.04
C TYR A 18 -33.05 10.05 11.02
N ALA A 19 -33.16 11.27 10.49
CA ALA A 19 -33.65 12.38 11.29
C ALA A 19 -35.19 12.33 11.25
N THR A 20 -35.81 11.54 12.13
CA THR A 20 -37.27 11.45 12.24
C THR A 20 -37.82 12.67 12.99
N CYS A 21 -37.85 13.82 12.31
CA CYS A 21 -38.64 14.97 12.74
C CYS A 21 -39.84 15.12 11.81
N PRO A 22 -41.09 14.92 12.27
CA PRO A 22 -42.27 15.10 11.45
C PRO A 22 -42.41 16.57 11.04
N ASN A 23 -42.67 16.81 9.75
CA ASN A 23 -42.84 18.15 9.18
C ASN A 23 -44.25 18.67 9.50
N ARG A 24 -44.54 18.96 10.77
CA ARG A 24 -45.81 19.60 11.15
C ARG A 24 -45.59 21.11 11.24
N ASN A 25 -46.07 21.83 10.22
CA ASN A 25 -46.23 23.29 10.15
C ASN A 25 -44.95 24.15 10.07
N GLN A 26 -43.80 23.60 9.67
CA GLN A 26 -42.57 24.38 9.49
C GLN A 26 -42.38 24.82 8.03
N GLY A 27 -41.89 26.05 7.82
CA GLY A 27 -41.52 26.54 6.50
C GLY A 27 -40.32 25.78 5.94
N VAL A 28 -40.37 25.47 4.65
CA VAL A 28 -39.23 24.91 3.91
C VAL A 28 -38.17 26.00 3.73
N LEU A 29 -36.90 25.64 3.85
CA LEU A 29 -35.80 26.59 3.62
C LEU A 29 -35.52 26.77 2.12
N SER A 30 -35.11 27.97 1.74
CA SER A 30 -34.56 28.21 0.40
C SER A 30 -33.18 27.55 0.25
N PRO A 31 -32.78 27.17 -0.97
CA PRO A 31 -31.48 26.53 -1.20
C PRO A 31 -30.28 27.38 -0.75
N SER A 32 -30.38 28.71 -0.80
CA SER A 32 -29.36 29.64 -0.32
C SER A 32 -29.29 29.71 1.21
N GLU A 33 -30.44 29.63 1.91
CA GLU A 33 -30.49 29.53 3.37
C GLU A 33 -29.92 28.22 3.89
N ILE A 34 -30.14 27.10 3.19
CA ILE A 34 -29.56 25.80 3.56
C ILE A 34 -28.03 25.87 3.55
N LEU A 35 -27.44 26.49 2.53
CA LEU A 35 -25.99 26.69 2.45
C LEU A 35 -25.48 27.59 3.57
N LYS A 36 -26.13 28.74 3.81
CA LYS A 36 -25.78 29.66 4.91
C LYS A 36 -25.80 28.96 6.28
N ILE A 37 -26.87 28.24 6.60
CA ILE A 37 -26.99 27.51 7.88
C ILE A 37 -25.91 26.44 8.01
N THR A 38 -25.56 25.78 6.91
CA THR A 38 -24.50 24.77 6.88
C THR A 38 -23.13 25.41 7.11
N ASP A 39 -22.82 26.50 6.43
CA ASP A 39 -21.55 27.22 6.55
C ASP A 39 -21.39 27.85 7.95
N GLU A 40 -22.46 28.43 8.49
CA GLU A 40 -22.51 28.93 9.88
C GLU A 40 -22.27 27.83 10.91
N ARG A 41 -22.77 26.61 10.67
CA ARG A 41 -22.50 25.48 11.57
C ARG A 41 -21.11 24.87 11.40
N LEU A 42 -20.59 24.83 10.17
CA LEU A 42 -19.25 24.30 9.86
C LEU A 42 -18.11 25.20 10.36
N SER A 43 -18.38 26.49 10.52
CA SER A 43 -17.46 27.51 11.04
C SER A 43 -17.37 27.55 12.57
N ARG A 44 -18.24 26.84 13.29
CA ARG A 44 -18.20 26.77 14.77
C ARG A 44 -16.93 26.05 15.29
N PRO A 45 -16.45 26.42 16.49
CA PRO A 45 -15.22 25.88 17.08
C PRO A 45 -15.28 24.37 17.37
N ASP A 46 -16.46 23.79 17.59
CA ASP A 46 -16.65 22.33 17.73
C ASP A 46 -16.22 21.54 16.48
N MET A 47 -16.18 22.23 15.33
CA MET A 47 -15.71 21.71 14.06
C MET A 47 -14.25 22.11 13.77
N SER A 48 -13.58 22.90 14.61
CA SER A 48 -12.18 23.28 14.41
C SER A 48 -11.23 22.08 14.58
N PHE A 49 -9.98 22.22 14.13
CA PHE A 49 -8.95 21.18 14.27
C PHE A 49 -8.74 20.79 15.74
N GLU A 50 -8.83 21.76 16.65
CA GLU A 50 -8.75 21.58 18.11
C GLU A 50 -10.04 20.98 18.71
N GLY A 51 -11.21 21.27 18.12
CA GLY A 51 -12.51 20.67 18.47
C GLY A 51 -12.72 19.24 17.94
N GLY A 52 -11.80 18.77 17.08
CA GLY A 52 -11.64 17.37 16.74
C GLY A 52 -12.49 16.86 15.58
N CYS A 53 -12.91 17.68 14.61
CA CYS A 53 -13.47 17.18 13.34
C CYS A 53 -12.45 17.28 12.19
N SER A 54 -12.25 16.18 11.44
CA SER A 54 -11.31 16.17 10.31
C SER A 54 -11.78 17.05 9.15
N ARG A 55 -10.83 17.72 8.47
CA ARG A 55 -11.08 18.51 7.24
C ARG A 55 -11.83 17.70 6.18
N ARG A 56 -11.44 16.44 5.99
CA ARG A 56 -12.08 15.54 5.01
C ARG A 56 -13.55 15.26 5.35
N PHE A 57 -13.89 15.21 6.64
CA PHE A 57 -15.29 15.03 7.07
C PHE A 57 -16.13 16.26 6.75
N LYS A 58 -15.57 17.47 6.93
CA LYS A 58 -16.25 18.71 6.52
C LYS A 58 -16.52 18.74 5.02
N GLU A 59 -15.50 18.46 4.22
CA GLU A 59 -15.61 18.43 2.76
C GLU A 59 -16.67 17.42 2.31
N LEU A 60 -16.71 16.22 2.91
CA LEU A 60 -17.74 15.21 2.62
C LEU A 60 -19.15 15.66 3.02
N LEU A 61 -19.31 16.33 4.16
CA LEU A 61 -20.60 16.83 4.62
C LEU A 61 -21.09 17.98 3.73
N GLU A 62 -20.18 18.88 3.35
CA GLU A 62 -20.44 19.99 2.44
C GLU A 62 -20.83 19.48 1.04
N ASP A 63 -20.08 18.53 0.49
CA ASP A 63 -20.39 17.88 -0.79
C ASP A 63 -21.77 17.20 -0.76
N PHE A 64 -22.11 16.56 0.36
CA PHE A 64 -23.41 15.92 0.53
C PHE A 64 -24.56 16.94 0.55
N VAL A 65 -24.41 18.04 1.30
CA VAL A 65 -25.40 19.11 1.35
C VAL A 65 -25.54 19.76 -0.03
N LYS A 66 -24.42 20.06 -0.71
CA LYS A 66 -24.42 20.59 -2.10
C LYS A 66 -25.15 19.66 -3.07
N LYS A 67 -24.95 18.34 -2.98
CA LYS A 67 -25.69 17.35 -3.79
C LYS A 67 -27.19 17.40 -3.53
N ARG A 68 -27.62 17.60 -2.28
CA ARG A 68 -29.05 17.76 -1.95
C ARG A 68 -29.64 19.09 -2.38
N VAL A 69 -28.91 20.18 -2.24
CA VAL A 69 -29.29 21.48 -2.78
C VAL A 69 -29.41 21.42 -4.31
N LYS A 70 -28.52 20.70 -5.00
CA LYS A 70 -28.62 20.48 -6.45
C LYS A 70 -29.86 19.66 -6.83
N LEU A 71 -30.19 18.62 -6.06
CA LEU A 71 -31.43 17.87 -6.27
C LEU A 71 -32.66 18.79 -6.09
N TRP A 72 -32.67 19.63 -5.06
CA TRP A 72 -33.73 20.59 -4.78
C TRP A 72 -33.91 21.62 -5.91
N LYS A 73 -32.80 22.15 -6.44
CA LYS A 73 -32.83 23.04 -7.62
C LYS A 73 -33.39 22.31 -8.84
N ASN A 74 -33.00 21.06 -9.07
CA ASN A 74 -33.50 20.28 -10.20
C ASN A 74 -35.00 19.98 -10.09
N THR A 75 -35.50 19.63 -8.90
CA THR A 75 -36.94 19.38 -8.70
C THR A 75 -37.77 20.65 -8.89
N ARG A 76 -37.28 21.81 -8.44
CA ARG A 76 -37.91 23.12 -8.71
C ARG A 76 -37.92 23.47 -10.20
N LYS A 77 -36.82 23.26 -10.91
CA LYS A 77 -36.76 23.42 -12.38
C LYS A 77 -37.75 22.53 -13.11
N SER A 78 -37.86 21.26 -12.71
CA SER A 78 -38.83 20.33 -13.31
C SER A 78 -40.29 20.72 -13.07
N LEU A 79 -40.55 21.54 -12.04
CA LEU A 79 -41.87 22.05 -11.70
C LEU A 79 -42.11 23.50 -12.19
N ASN A 80 -41.21 24.06 -13.01
CA ASN A 80 -41.24 25.46 -13.49
C ASN A 80 -41.33 26.50 -12.36
N LEU A 81 -40.77 26.20 -11.19
CA LEU A 81 -40.68 27.12 -10.05
C LEU A 81 -39.34 27.85 -10.04
N ASP A 82 -39.35 29.08 -9.54
CA ASP A 82 -38.14 29.90 -9.45
C ASP A 82 -37.10 29.28 -8.49
N GLU A 83 -35.81 29.37 -8.86
CA GLU A 83 -34.76 28.58 -8.19
C GLU A 83 -34.57 28.97 -6.73
N ASP A 84 -34.55 30.28 -6.46
CA ASP A 84 -34.11 30.84 -5.19
C ASP A 84 -35.23 31.62 -4.45
N TRP A 85 -36.35 31.91 -5.13
CA TRP A 85 -37.46 32.66 -4.56
C TRP A 85 -38.49 31.71 -3.92
N MET A 86 -39.11 32.17 -2.83
CA MET A 86 -40.23 31.51 -2.14
C MET A 86 -41.28 32.59 -1.95
N GLU A 87 -42.36 32.54 -2.74
CA GLU A 87 -43.48 33.42 -2.49
C GLU A 87 -44.25 32.90 -1.25
N ASN A 88 -44.99 33.79 -0.60
CA ASN A 88 -45.63 33.56 0.69
C ASN A 88 -46.31 32.17 0.78
N LYS A 89 -46.06 31.50 1.92
CA LYS A 89 -46.62 30.19 2.30
C LYS A 89 -48.06 30.02 1.81
N ASN A 90 -48.24 29.05 0.89
CA ASN A 90 -49.50 28.42 0.47
C ASN A 90 -50.18 28.87 -0.84
N SER A 91 -49.52 29.54 -1.80
CA SER A 91 -50.24 29.96 -3.02
C SER A 91 -50.28 28.93 -4.17
N CYS A 92 -49.32 28.00 -4.32
CA CYS A 92 -49.30 27.05 -5.45
C CYS A 92 -49.24 25.55 -5.03
N PRO A 93 -50.08 24.67 -5.62
CA PRO A 93 -49.99 23.22 -5.45
C PRO A 93 -48.60 22.66 -5.80
N GLU A 94 -47.93 23.23 -6.80
CA GLU A 94 -46.60 22.84 -7.27
C GLU A 94 -45.52 23.06 -6.19
N GLU A 95 -45.63 24.12 -5.40
CA GLU A 95 -44.71 24.39 -4.28
C GLU A 95 -44.90 23.39 -3.13
N ARG A 96 -46.14 22.97 -2.86
CA ARG A 96 -46.44 21.93 -1.86
C ARG A 96 -45.93 20.57 -2.31
N VAL A 97 -46.06 20.26 -3.59
CA VAL A 97 -45.53 19.03 -4.20
C VAL A 97 -44.01 19.04 -4.16
N ALA A 98 -43.36 20.16 -4.52
CA ALA A 98 -41.91 20.32 -4.37
C ALA A 98 -41.48 20.10 -2.91
N ALA A 99 -42.12 20.80 -1.96
CA ALA A 99 -41.86 20.71 -0.53
C ALA A 99 -41.99 19.28 0.03
N ASN A 100 -43.00 18.52 -0.39
CA ASN A 100 -43.19 17.15 0.04
C ASN A 100 -42.16 16.18 -0.59
N ILE A 101 -41.72 16.44 -1.84
CA ILE A 101 -40.79 15.56 -2.54
C ILE A 101 -39.36 15.72 -2.01
N SER A 102 -38.92 16.95 -1.74
CA SER A 102 -37.50 17.20 -1.43
C SER A 102 -37.23 18.35 -0.44
N GLY A 103 -38.28 18.91 0.16
CA GLY A 103 -38.18 20.08 1.02
C GLY A 103 -37.53 19.74 2.36
N ILE A 104 -36.63 20.61 2.80
CA ILE A 104 -35.89 20.45 4.06
C ILE A 104 -36.34 21.54 5.02
N SER A 105 -36.76 21.15 6.23
CA SER A 105 -37.03 22.12 7.30
C SER A 105 -35.75 22.50 8.04
N ALA A 106 -35.70 23.72 8.60
CA ALA A 106 -34.56 24.18 9.38
C ALA A 106 -34.22 23.26 10.56
N LYS A 107 -35.24 22.75 11.24
CA LYS A 107 -35.07 21.82 12.37
C LYS A 107 -34.54 20.46 11.91
N GLN A 108 -34.98 19.95 10.77
CA GLN A 108 -34.47 18.71 10.20
C GLN A 108 -32.99 18.84 9.82
N LEU A 109 -32.60 19.95 9.19
CA LEU A 109 -31.20 20.22 8.85
C LEU A 109 -30.32 20.32 10.11
N GLN A 110 -30.79 21.05 11.12
CA GLN A 110 -30.06 21.19 12.38
C GLN A 110 -29.87 19.83 13.09
N VAL A 111 -30.94 19.05 13.24
CA VAL A 111 -30.89 17.72 13.88
C VAL A 111 -29.99 16.78 13.10
N PHE A 112 -30.05 16.83 11.77
CA PHE A 112 -29.16 16.04 10.91
C PHE A 112 -27.68 16.39 11.15
N LEU A 113 -27.34 17.67 11.11
CA LEU A 113 -25.96 18.14 11.34
C LEU A 113 -25.47 17.74 12.74
N GLU A 114 -26.28 17.96 13.78
CA GLU A 114 -25.95 17.59 15.16
C GLU A 114 -25.77 16.07 15.33
N THR A 115 -26.62 15.26 14.69
CA THR A 115 -26.50 13.79 14.71
C THR A 115 -25.24 13.32 13.99
N CYS A 116 -24.90 13.93 12.85
CA CYS A 116 -23.67 13.63 12.11
C CYS A 116 -22.42 13.92 12.94
N ILE A 117 -22.38 15.07 13.63
CA ILE A 117 -21.28 15.47 14.51
C ILE A 117 -21.17 14.50 15.69
N SER A 118 -22.28 14.26 16.40
CA SER A 118 -22.31 13.34 17.55
C SER A 118 -21.81 11.95 17.16
N ARG A 119 -22.29 11.39 16.04
CA ARG A 119 -21.83 10.09 15.53
C ARG A 119 -20.37 10.09 15.10
N TYR A 120 -19.85 11.21 14.59
CA TYR A 120 -18.44 11.31 14.25
C TYR A 120 -17.57 11.29 15.50
N GLN A 121 -17.95 12.04 16.54
CA GLN A 121 -17.24 12.08 17.82
C GLN A 121 -17.24 10.69 18.50
N LEU A 122 -18.37 10.00 18.53
CA LEU A 122 -18.49 8.64 19.07
C LEU A 122 -17.70 7.57 18.29
N LYS A 123 -17.32 7.84 17.04
CA LYS A 123 -16.56 6.91 16.20
C LYS A 123 -15.05 7.13 16.23
N LYS A 124 -14.57 8.11 17.01
CA LYS A 124 -13.14 8.28 17.26
C LYS A 124 -12.63 7.08 18.06
N VAL A 125 -11.40 6.69 17.81
CA VAL A 125 -10.75 5.65 18.62
C VAL A 125 -10.50 6.23 20.01
N GLU A 126 -10.91 5.48 21.03
CA GLU A 126 -10.70 5.85 22.43
C GLU A 126 -9.21 5.73 22.79
N ALA A 127 -8.71 6.69 23.55
CA ALA A 127 -7.33 6.65 24.04
C ALA A 127 -7.11 5.42 24.94
N GLY A 128 -5.93 4.81 24.87
CA GLY A 128 -5.61 3.58 25.59
C GLY A 128 -6.04 2.29 24.89
N THR A 129 -6.80 2.36 23.79
CA THR A 129 -7.19 1.16 23.02
C THR A 129 -5.97 0.43 22.45
N ALA A 130 -5.93 -0.89 22.61
CA ALA A 130 -4.88 -1.78 22.10
C ALA A 130 -4.95 -2.00 20.58
N VAL A 131 -4.87 -0.93 19.79
CA VAL A 131 -5.06 -0.95 18.32
C VAL A 131 -4.07 -1.87 17.59
N GLY A 132 -2.85 -2.01 18.11
CA GLY A 132 -1.83 -2.90 17.55
C GLY A 132 -2.24 -4.38 17.65
N ALA A 133 -2.74 -4.81 18.81
CA ALA A 133 -3.21 -6.17 19.01
C ALA A 133 -4.45 -6.48 18.16
N ILE A 134 -5.43 -5.56 18.13
CA ILE A 134 -6.64 -5.68 17.31
C ILE A 134 -6.26 -5.76 15.83
N GLY A 135 -5.34 -4.92 15.36
CA GLY A 135 -4.87 -4.94 13.98
C GLY A 135 -4.15 -6.24 13.62
N ALA A 136 -3.27 -6.72 14.50
CA ALA A 136 -2.56 -7.99 14.30
C ALA A 136 -3.53 -9.17 14.18
N GLN A 137 -4.50 -9.26 15.09
CA GLN A 137 -5.52 -10.32 15.05
C GLN A 137 -6.41 -10.21 13.80
N SER A 138 -6.85 -9.00 13.44
CA SER A 138 -7.70 -8.76 12.27
C SER A 138 -7.04 -9.21 10.96
N ILE A 139 -5.71 -9.08 10.86
CA ILE A 139 -4.94 -9.52 9.68
C ILE A 139 -4.65 -11.03 9.75
N GLY A 140 -4.38 -11.56 10.94
CA GLY A 140 -4.00 -12.95 11.16
C GLY A 140 -5.16 -13.96 11.07
N GLU A 141 -6.35 -13.62 11.60
CA GLU A 141 -7.52 -14.50 11.62
C GLU A 141 -7.95 -14.96 10.21
N PRO A 142 -8.08 -14.07 9.21
CA PRO A 142 -8.33 -14.45 7.82
C PRO A 142 -7.34 -15.46 7.25
N GLY A 143 -6.09 -15.45 7.73
CA GLY A 143 -5.07 -16.40 7.30
C GLY A 143 -5.44 -17.86 7.54
N THR A 144 -6.26 -18.14 8.56
CA THR A 144 -6.76 -19.50 8.84
C THR A 144 -7.88 -19.93 7.89
N GLN A 145 -8.66 -18.97 7.40
CA GLN A 145 -9.78 -19.20 6.48
C GLN A 145 -9.32 -19.29 5.02
N MET A 146 -8.14 -18.77 4.72
CA MET A 146 -7.50 -18.88 3.40
C MET A 146 -6.99 -20.31 3.15
N THR A 147 -7.93 -21.22 2.87
CA THR A 147 -7.62 -22.57 2.40
C THR A 147 -7.21 -22.54 0.91
N LEU A 148 -6.12 -23.25 0.60
CA LEU A 148 -5.28 -23.12 -0.60
C LEU A 148 -6.03 -23.18 -1.94
N LYS A 149 -6.34 -22.02 -2.53
CA LYS A 149 -6.13 -21.82 -3.97
C LYS A 149 -4.92 -20.90 -4.15
N THR A 150 -3.75 -21.51 -4.27
CA THR A 150 -2.44 -20.83 -4.31
C THR A 150 -2.04 -20.31 -5.67
N PHE A 151 -2.76 -20.71 -6.72
CA PHE A 151 -2.46 -20.33 -8.09
C PHE A 151 -3.70 -19.77 -8.74
N HIS A 152 -3.62 -18.50 -9.12
CA HIS A 152 -4.56 -17.90 -10.04
C HIS A 152 -3.83 -17.12 -11.12
N PHE A 153 -4.43 -17.13 -12.29
CA PHE A 153 -3.96 -16.37 -13.43
C PHE A 153 -4.38 -14.91 -13.24
N ALA A 154 -3.43 -13.98 -13.37
CA ALA A 154 -3.71 -12.54 -13.29
C ALA A 154 -4.42 -12.04 -14.56
N GLY A 155 -5.63 -12.54 -14.83
CA GLY A 155 -6.42 -12.23 -16.03
C GLY A 155 -5.83 -12.78 -17.35
N VAL A 156 -4.53 -13.08 -17.38
CA VAL A 156 -3.80 -13.65 -18.50
C VAL A 156 -3.44 -15.09 -18.17
N ALA A 157 -3.96 -16.05 -18.94
CA ALA A 157 -3.85 -17.49 -18.70
C ALA A 157 -2.41 -18.06 -18.67
N SER A 158 -1.38 -17.23 -18.82
CA SER A 158 0.01 -17.66 -18.98
C SER A 158 0.95 -17.31 -17.83
N MET A 159 0.51 -16.52 -16.84
CA MET A 159 1.35 -16.10 -15.71
C MET A 159 0.76 -16.55 -14.37
N ASN A 160 1.55 -17.31 -13.62
CA ASN A 160 1.18 -17.78 -12.28
C ASN A 160 1.60 -16.74 -11.26
N VAL A 161 0.66 -16.29 -10.43
CA VAL A 161 0.94 -15.34 -9.34
C VAL A 161 0.80 -16.06 -8.01
N THR A 162 1.74 -15.84 -7.08
CA THR A 162 1.60 -16.29 -5.70
C THR A 162 0.49 -15.49 -5.01
N LEU A 163 -0.55 -16.19 -4.56
CA LEU A 163 -1.66 -15.62 -3.80
C LEU A 163 -1.87 -16.34 -2.47
N GLY A 164 -2.68 -15.73 -1.61
CA GLY A 164 -3.04 -16.26 -0.30
C GLY A 164 -1.98 -16.05 0.77
N VAL A 165 -1.98 -16.94 1.76
CA VAL A 165 -1.09 -16.88 2.93
C VAL A 165 0.40 -16.82 2.55
N PRO A 166 0.91 -17.59 1.56
CA PRO A 166 2.32 -17.49 1.16
C PRO A 166 2.71 -16.07 0.73
N ARG A 167 1.81 -15.37 0.01
CA ARG A 167 2.05 -14.02 -0.45
C ARG A 167 2.01 -13.00 0.70
N ILE A 168 1.07 -13.14 1.62
CA ILE A 168 1.01 -12.31 2.83
C ILE A 168 2.30 -12.49 3.64
N LYS A 169 2.78 -13.73 3.79
CA LYS A 169 4.03 -14.05 4.48
C LYS A 169 5.26 -13.41 3.81
N GLU A 170 5.36 -13.43 2.47
CA GLU A 170 6.43 -12.76 1.74
C GLU A 170 6.48 -11.25 2.04
N ILE A 171 5.32 -10.60 2.06
CA ILE A 171 5.20 -9.16 2.30
C ILE A 171 5.52 -8.83 3.76
N ILE A 172 4.88 -9.50 4.72
CA ILE A 172 5.07 -9.25 6.16
C ILE A 172 6.52 -9.50 6.58
N ASN A 173 7.18 -10.51 6.02
CA ASN A 173 8.59 -10.81 6.33
C ASN A 173 9.58 -9.90 5.59
N ALA A 174 9.11 -8.97 4.75
CA ALA A 174 9.95 -8.13 3.89
C ALA A 174 10.98 -8.96 3.11
N ALA A 175 10.54 -10.03 2.46
CA ALA A 175 11.42 -10.97 1.76
C ALA A 175 12.26 -10.26 0.69
N LYS A 176 13.58 -10.52 0.69
CA LYS A 176 14.52 -9.97 -0.30
C LYS A 176 14.32 -10.57 -1.70
N ASN A 177 13.90 -11.83 -1.76
CA ASN A 177 13.59 -12.55 -2.99
C ASN A 177 12.19 -13.15 -2.85
N ILE A 178 11.33 -12.90 -3.82
CA ILE A 178 9.97 -13.45 -3.89
C ILE A 178 9.88 -14.50 -5.00
N SER A 179 8.93 -15.45 -4.87
CA SER A 179 8.84 -16.55 -5.84
C SER A 179 8.38 -16.11 -7.23
N THR A 180 7.45 -15.14 -7.32
CA THR A 180 6.90 -14.65 -8.60
C THR A 180 6.96 -13.12 -8.69
N PRO A 181 8.13 -12.53 -8.97
CA PRO A 181 8.26 -11.09 -9.14
C PRO A 181 7.63 -10.65 -10.46
N MET A 182 6.76 -9.65 -10.38
CA MET A 182 5.99 -9.15 -11.50
C MET A 182 6.00 -7.63 -11.54
N ILE A 183 6.29 -7.11 -12.72
CA ILE A 183 6.24 -5.68 -13.04
C ILE A 183 5.13 -5.47 -14.06
N THR A 184 4.18 -4.61 -13.73
CA THR A 184 3.17 -4.13 -14.66
C THR A 184 3.66 -2.81 -15.26
N ALA A 185 4.09 -2.86 -16.51
CA ALA A 185 4.56 -1.70 -17.26
C ALA A 185 3.46 -1.18 -18.19
N ILE A 186 3.18 0.12 -18.08
CA ILE A 186 2.19 0.79 -18.92
C ILE A 186 2.92 1.38 -20.12
N LEU A 187 2.38 1.17 -21.32
CA LEU A 187 2.95 1.69 -22.55
C LEU A 187 2.58 3.16 -22.72
N SER A 188 3.49 3.98 -23.25
CA SER A 188 3.20 5.37 -23.61
C SER A 188 2.26 5.45 -24.81
N ASN A 189 2.38 4.51 -25.76
CA ASN A 189 1.45 4.31 -26.87
C ASN A 189 0.74 2.96 -26.67
N ASP A 190 -0.46 3.01 -26.13
CA ASP A 190 -1.22 1.86 -25.67
C ASP A 190 -2.19 1.30 -26.72
N LYS A 191 -2.30 1.93 -27.89
CA LYS A 191 -3.23 1.52 -28.98
C LYS A 191 -2.56 0.67 -30.06
N ASP A 192 -1.23 0.73 -30.19
CA ASP A 192 -0.49 0.04 -31.24
C ASP A 192 0.15 -1.26 -30.75
N GLU A 193 -0.26 -2.38 -31.34
CA GLU A 193 0.29 -3.71 -31.03
C GLU A 193 1.75 -3.86 -31.49
N LEU A 194 2.15 -3.21 -32.60
CA LEU A 194 3.51 -3.30 -33.13
C LEU A 194 4.49 -2.63 -32.16
N SER A 195 4.14 -1.45 -31.66
CA SER A 195 4.88 -0.75 -30.60
C SER A 195 5.02 -1.63 -29.35
N ALA A 196 3.93 -2.25 -28.89
CA ALA A 196 3.96 -3.15 -27.74
C ALA A 196 4.91 -4.34 -27.96
N ARG A 197 4.92 -4.92 -29.16
CA ARG A 197 5.80 -6.03 -29.52
C ARG A 197 7.27 -5.62 -29.58
N MET A 198 7.58 -4.44 -30.13
CA MET A 198 8.95 -3.90 -30.17
C MET A 198 9.51 -3.64 -28.76
N ILE A 199 8.69 -3.09 -27.88
CA ILE A 199 9.07 -2.82 -26.48
C ILE A 199 9.24 -4.13 -25.73
N LYS A 200 8.30 -5.08 -25.90
CA LYS A 200 8.42 -6.44 -25.35
C LYS A 200 9.76 -7.08 -25.70
N SER A 201 10.11 -7.12 -26.99
CA SER A 201 11.38 -7.71 -27.48
C SER A 201 12.63 -6.98 -26.99
N SER A 202 12.50 -5.76 -26.47
CA SER A 202 13.63 -5.00 -25.93
C SER A 202 13.83 -5.21 -24.43
N ILE A 203 12.80 -5.66 -23.71
CA ILE A 203 12.83 -5.91 -22.26
C ILE A 203 13.10 -7.38 -21.96
N GLU A 204 12.42 -8.27 -22.67
CA GLU A 204 12.56 -9.72 -22.52
C GLU A 204 14.01 -10.14 -22.79
N LYS A 205 14.60 -10.94 -21.88
CA LYS A 205 15.95 -11.45 -22.08
C LYS A 205 15.96 -12.35 -23.32
N THR A 206 16.88 -12.09 -24.23
CA THR A 206 17.08 -12.90 -25.43
C THR A 206 18.46 -13.48 -25.39
N ILE A 207 18.53 -14.80 -25.44
CA ILE A 207 19.80 -15.52 -25.34
C ILE A 207 20.30 -15.83 -26.76
N LEU A 208 21.62 -15.81 -26.96
CA LEU A 208 22.22 -16.05 -28.27
C LEU A 208 21.79 -17.40 -28.88
N GLY A 209 21.58 -18.42 -28.04
CA GLY A 209 21.08 -19.72 -28.49
C GLY A 209 19.70 -19.68 -29.17
N GLU A 210 18.85 -18.71 -28.86
CA GLU A 210 17.49 -18.58 -29.43
C GLU A 210 17.53 -17.91 -30.81
N VAL A 211 18.57 -17.10 -31.07
CA VAL A 211 18.69 -16.24 -32.25
C VAL A 211 19.61 -16.84 -33.33
N VAL A 212 20.40 -17.85 -32.98
CA VAL A 212 21.39 -18.47 -33.86
C VAL A 212 20.80 -19.62 -34.68
N ASP A 213 21.18 -19.69 -35.96
CA ASP A 213 20.89 -20.81 -36.88
C ASP A 213 21.83 -22.00 -36.58
N SER A 214 23.14 -21.73 -36.49
CA SER A 214 24.11 -22.75 -36.06
C SER A 214 25.39 -22.19 -35.45
N ILE A 215 25.96 -22.94 -34.50
CA ILE A 215 27.29 -22.72 -33.91
C ILE A 215 28.18 -23.92 -34.25
N LYS A 216 29.20 -23.70 -35.09
CA LYS A 216 30.08 -24.77 -35.59
C LYS A 216 31.54 -24.47 -35.23
N VAL A 217 32.30 -25.50 -34.86
CA VAL A 217 33.76 -25.38 -34.71
C VAL A 217 34.37 -25.77 -36.05
N VAL A 218 35.18 -24.89 -36.63
CA VAL A 218 35.83 -25.12 -37.93
C VAL A 218 37.33 -25.27 -37.69
N LEU A 219 37.81 -26.49 -37.93
CA LEU A 219 39.23 -26.82 -37.89
C LEU A 219 39.72 -26.88 -39.35
N LYS A 220 40.43 -25.84 -39.80
CA LYS A 220 41.10 -25.80 -41.12
C LYS A 220 42.61 -25.67 -40.89
N ALA A 221 43.42 -25.84 -41.94
CA ALA A 221 44.88 -25.70 -41.86
C ALA A 221 45.38 -24.32 -41.38
N GLY A 222 44.49 -23.31 -41.30
CA GLY A 222 44.75 -22.02 -40.65
C GLY A 222 44.39 -22.00 -39.17
N GLN A 223 44.20 -20.81 -38.60
CA GLN A 223 43.72 -20.68 -37.22
C GLN A 223 42.30 -21.25 -37.08
N PRO A 224 42.04 -22.16 -36.12
CA PRO A 224 40.71 -22.69 -35.89
C PRO A 224 39.83 -21.65 -35.18
N TYR A 225 38.54 -21.69 -35.48
CA TYR A 225 37.57 -20.73 -34.96
C TYR A 225 36.19 -21.36 -34.78
N VAL A 226 35.37 -20.70 -33.97
CA VAL A 226 33.93 -20.95 -33.85
C VAL A 226 33.20 -20.02 -34.81
N ASP A 227 32.40 -20.62 -35.70
CA ASP A 227 31.55 -19.95 -36.67
C ASP A 227 30.14 -19.83 -36.09
N VAL A 228 29.64 -18.60 -35.95
CA VAL A 228 28.29 -18.30 -35.45
C VAL A 228 27.50 -17.65 -36.58
N LYS A 229 26.40 -18.28 -36.98
CA LYS A 229 25.50 -17.77 -38.02
C LYS A 229 24.14 -17.42 -37.41
N LEU A 230 23.73 -16.16 -37.53
CA LEU A 230 22.46 -15.65 -37.00
C LEU A 230 21.30 -15.97 -37.95
N ASP A 231 20.13 -16.26 -37.39
CA ASP A 231 18.88 -16.44 -38.14
C ASP A 231 18.18 -15.08 -38.31
N MET A 232 18.51 -14.36 -39.39
CA MET A 232 17.93 -13.04 -39.66
C MET A 232 16.41 -13.07 -39.82
N LYS A 233 15.83 -14.18 -40.34
CA LYS A 233 14.37 -14.31 -40.47
C LYS A 233 13.67 -14.32 -39.12
N ARG A 234 14.28 -14.99 -38.13
CA ARG A 234 13.77 -15.02 -36.75
C ARG A 234 13.93 -13.66 -36.06
N ILE A 235 15.06 -12.99 -36.29
CA ILE A 235 15.31 -11.64 -35.77
C ILE A 235 14.27 -10.64 -36.27
N ASP A 236 13.98 -10.67 -37.58
CA ASP A 236 13.03 -9.76 -38.22
C ASP A 236 11.59 -10.03 -37.77
N SER A 237 11.17 -11.30 -37.67
CA SER A 237 9.81 -11.64 -37.21
C SER A 237 9.55 -11.22 -35.75
N LEU A 238 10.57 -11.27 -34.89
CA LEU A 238 10.51 -10.80 -33.50
C LEU A 238 10.76 -9.29 -33.37
N HIS A 239 10.99 -8.57 -34.48
CA HIS A 239 11.26 -7.13 -34.52
C HIS A 239 12.47 -6.74 -33.65
N MET A 240 13.44 -7.63 -33.55
CA MET A 240 14.65 -7.42 -32.76
C MET A 240 15.69 -6.67 -33.61
N ARG A 241 16.11 -5.48 -33.18
CA ARG A 241 17.21 -4.76 -33.81
C ARG A 241 18.57 -5.33 -33.37
N ILE A 242 18.85 -6.58 -33.72
CA ILE A 242 20.11 -7.29 -33.39
C ILE A 242 20.96 -7.41 -34.65
N SER A 243 22.21 -6.96 -34.58
CA SER A 243 23.23 -7.12 -35.61
C SER A 243 24.43 -7.92 -35.09
N GLY A 244 25.28 -8.42 -36.00
CA GLY A 244 26.55 -9.06 -35.62
C GLY A 244 27.43 -8.19 -34.71
N GLU A 245 27.39 -6.86 -34.87
CA GLU A 245 28.09 -5.92 -33.98
C GLU A 245 27.51 -5.91 -32.56
N THR A 246 26.19 -5.89 -32.43
CA THR A 246 25.54 -5.97 -31.10
C THR A 246 25.89 -7.28 -30.40
N VAL A 247 25.89 -8.40 -31.12
CA VAL A 247 26.28 -9.71 -30.59
C VAL A 247 27.74 -9.74 -30.17
N GLN A 248 28.63 -9.13 -30.95
CA GLN A 248 30.05 -9.00 -30.60
C GLN A 248 30.21 -8.27 -29.27
N GLN A 249 29.56 -7.11 -29.09
CA GLN A 249 29.62 -6.35 -27.84
C GLN A 249 29.09 -7.16 -26.65
N SER A 250 27.97 -7.86 -26.83
CA SER A 250 27.39 -8.71 -25.78
C SER A 250 28.29 -9.89 -25.38
N ILE A 251 29.05 -10.46 -26.33
CA ILE A 251 30.04 -11.51 -26.05
C ILE A 251 31.25 -10.94 -25.29
N LEU A 252 31.74 -9.75 -25.67
CA LEU A 252 32.88 -9.10 -25.01
C LEU A 252 32.56 -8.70 -23.57
N ASN A 253 31.34 -8.23 -23.32
CA ASN A 253 30.87 -7.85 -21.99
C ASN A 253 30.57 -9.06 -21.08
N HIS A 254 30.56 -10.28 -21.61
CA HIS A 254 30.22 -11.46 -20.83
C HIS A 254 31.35 -11.86 -19.85
N PRO A 255 31.10 -11.86 -18.52
CA PRO A 255 32.16 -11.94 -17.51
C PRO A 255 32.94 -13.26 -17.52
N LYS A 256 32.33 -14.35 -18.01
CA LYS A 256 32.96 -15.68 -18.05
C LYS A 256 33.75 -15.97 -19.33
N ILE A 257 33.49 -15.23 -20.42
CA ILE A 257 34.08 -15.55 -21.73
C ILE A 257 35.44 -14.84 -21.90
N LYS A 258 35.69 -13.71 -21.21
CA LYS A 258 36.99 -13.01 -21.12
C LYS A 258 37.76 -12.92 -22.46
N LEU A 259 37.05 -12.73 -23.56
CA LEU A 259 37.65 -12.54 -24.89
C LEU A 259 37.93 -11.06 -25.12
N LYS A 260 39.04 -10.75 -25.81
CA LYS A 260 39.34 -9.39 -26.31
C LYS A 260 38.69 -9.17 -27.69
N ALA A 261 38.52 -7.91 -28.09
CA ALA A 261 37.95 -7.52 -29.39
C ALA A 261 38.65 -8.18 -30.59
N GLU A 262 39.95 -8.44 -30.50
CA GLU A 262 40.75 -9.11 -31.53
C GLU A 262 40.28 -10.53 -31.86
N HIS A 263 39.68 -11.22 -30.87
CA HIS A 263 39.25 -12.60 -30.98
C HIS A 263 37.85 -12.74 -31.59
N VAL A 264 37.05 -11.68 -31.66
CA VAL A 264 35.69 -11.74 -32.22
C VAL A 264 35.66 -10.87 -33.47
N ARG A 265 35.61 -11.49 -34.64
CA ARG A 265 35.53 -10.78 -35.93
C ARG A 265 34.15 -10.93 -36.55
N VAL A 266 33.49 -9.81 -36.80
CA VAL A 266 32.25 -9.76 -37.58
C VAL A 266 32.62 -9.75 -39.06
N ILE A 267 32.16 -10.74 -39.82
CA ILE A 267 32.42 -10.80 -41.28
C ILE A 267 31.28 -10.13 -42.01
N ARG A 268 30.06 -10.43 -41.57
CA ARG A 268 28.80 -9.92 -42.10
C ARG A 268 27.83 -9.72 -40.94
N ASN A 269 26.77 -8.96 -41.18
CA ASN A 269 25.72 -8.72 -40.18
C ASN A 269 25.11 -10.02 -39.63
N ASP A 270 25.11 -11.10 -40.42
CA ASP A 270 24.57 -12.41 -40.09
C ASP A 270 25.63 -13.42 -39.61
N LYS A 271 26.93 -13.08 -39.65
CA LYS A 271 28.00 -14.06 -39.47
C LYS A 271 29.20 -13.53 -38.68
N LEU A 272 29.54 -14.22 -37.60
CA LEU A 272 30.67 -13.93 -36.72
C LEU A 272 31.65 -15.10 -36.67
N ARG A 273 32.94 -14.78 -36.59
CA ARG A 273 34.01 -15.74 -36.27
C ARG A 273 34.64 -15.39 -34.93
N ILE A 274 34.75 -16.40 -34.08
CA ILE A 274 35.33 -16.27 -32.75
C ILE A 274 36.57 -17.16 -32.69
N TYR A 275 37.70 -16.55 -32.41
CA TYR A 275 38.99 -17.20 -32.26
C TYR A 275 39.23 -17.52 -30.77
N ALA A 276 39.87 -18.66 -30.51
CA ALA A 276 40.32 -18.98 -29.16
C ALA A 276 41.44 -18.04 -28.73
N ARG A 277 41.67 -17.95 -27.41
CA ARG A 277 42.86 -17.28 -26.89
C ARG A 277 44.08 -18.06 -27.36
N GLU A 278 45.18 -17.39 -27.67
CA GLU A 278 46.42 -18.07 -28.03
C GLU A 278 46.91 -18.91 -26.84
N VAL A 279 46.65 -20.20 -26.90
CA VAL A 279 47.09 -21.24 -25.95
C VAL A 279 47.59 -22.43 -26.76
N ASP A 280 48.54 -23.18 -26.19
CA ASP A 280 49.18 -24.36 -26.76
C ASP A 280 48.25 -25.24 -27.62
N ARG A 281 48.78 -25.78 -28.73
CA ARG A 281 48.04 -26.59 -29.72
C ARG A 281 47.24 -27.75 -29.10
N SER A 282 47.67 -28.28 -27.95
CA SER A 282 46.99 -29.36 -27.22
C SER A 282 45.67 -28.93 -26.55
N ASN A 283 45.58 -27.70 -26.04
CA ASN A 283 44.41 -27.21 -25.29
C ASN A 283 43.41 -26.42 -26.13
N LEU A 284 43.81 -26.03 -27.33
CA LEU A 284 43.03 -25.21 -28.26
C LEU A 284 41.64 -25.80 -28.57
N GLN A 285 41.57 -27.12 -28.78
CA GLN A 285 40.30 -27.80 -29.09
C GLN A 285 39.34 -27.80 -27.90
N TYR A 286 39.88 -27.95 -26.68
CA TYR A 286 39.10 -27.89 -25.45
C TYR A 286 38.53 -26.49 -25.23
N GLU A 287 39.33 -25.44 -25.42
CA GLU A 287 38.86 -24.06 -25.30
C GLU A 287 37.77 -23.72 -26.32
N LEU A 288 37.93 -24.12 -27.58
CA LEU A 288 36.89 -23.92 -28.61
C LEU A 288 35.58 -24.62 -28.25
N HIS A 289 35.65 -25.83 -27.66
CA HIS A 289 34.47 -26.53 -27.19
C HIS A 289 33.84 -25.86 -25.96
N ASN A 290 34.67 -25.35 -25.05
CA ASN A 290 34.21 -24.59 -23.88
C ASN A 290 33.50 -23.30 -24.33
N ILE A 291 34.10 -22.53 -25.22
CA ILE A 291 33.47 -21.34 -25.83
C ILE A 291 32.15 -21.72 -26.50
N LYS A 292 32.13 -22.79 -27.31
CA LYS A 292 30.88 -23.30 -27.91
C LYS A 292 29.79 -23.62 -26.87
N SER A 293 30.15 -24.14 -25.70
CA SER A 293 29.18 -24.44 -24.63
C SER A 293 28.65 -23.19 -23.92
N LEU A 294 29.45 -22.11 -23.89
CA LEU A 294 29.13 -20.85 -23.21
C LEU A 294 28.37 -19.87 -24.12
N LEU A 295 28.67 -19.86 -25.41
CA LEU A 295 28.05 -18.94 -26.39
C LEU A 295 26.52 -18.97 -26.38
N PRO A 296 25.83 -20.13 -26.36
CA PRO A 296 24.38 -20.19 -26.32
C PRO A 296 23.75 -19.52 -25.10
N LYS A 297 24.51 -19.28 -24.01
CA LYS A 297 24.04 -18.70 -22.75
C LYS A 297 24.24 -17.19 -22.67
N VAL A 298 24.94 -16.59 -23.65
CA VAL A 298 25.20 -15.14 -23.67
C VAL A 298 23.90 -14.39 -23.93
N ILE A 299 23.60 -13.40 -23.10
CA ILE A 299 22.46 -12.52 -23.27
C ILE A 299 22.82 -11.48 -24.34
N VAL A 300 22.07 -11.46 -25.43
CA VAL A 300 22.35 -10.56 -26.58
C VAL A 300 21.64 -9.23 -26.40
N LYS A 301 20.38 -9.27 -25.98
CA LYS A 301 19.53 -8.10 -25.76
C LYS A 301 18.52 -8.38 -24.64
N GLY A 302 18.04 -7.33 -24.00
CA GLY A 302 17.06 -7.42 -22.91
C GLY A 302 17.68 -7.22 -21.53
N ILE A 303 16.82 -7.21 -20.51
CA ILE A 303 17.23 -7.04 -19.12
C ILE A 303 17.55 -8.42 -18.53
N PRO A 304 18.76 -8.66 -17.98
CA PRO A 304 19.16 -10.00 -17.52
C PRO A 304 18.25 -10.64 -16.46
N THR A 305 17.64 -9.81 -15.61
CA THR A 305 16.74 -10.21 -14.52
C THR A 305 15.33 -10.55 -14.98
N VAL A 306 14.93 -10.11 -16.18
CA VAL A 306 13.61 -10.37 -16.74
C VAL A 306 13.59 -11.72 -17.42
N GLN A 307 12.71 -12.62 -16.99
CA GLN A 307 12.61 -13.95 -17.59
C GLN A 307 11.70 -13.97 -18.82
N ARG A 308 10.55 -13.30 -18.72
CA ARG A 308 9.51 -13.34 -19.74
C ARG A 308 8.67 -12.07 -19.71
N ALA A 309 8.16 -11.65 -20.86
CA ALA A 309 7.20 -10.56 -20.95
C ALA A 309 5.96 -10.97 -21.76
N VAL A 310 4.77 -10.61 -21.28
CA VAL A 310 3.49 -10.91 -21.92
C VAL A 310 2.72 -9.62 -22.14
N ILE A 311 2.12 -9.50 -23.31
CA ILE A 311 1.24 -8.38 -23.67
C ILE A 311 -0.17 -8.72 -23.19
N GLU A 312 -0.70 -7.91 -22.28
CA GLU A 312 -2.07 -7.98 -21.80
C GLU A 312 -2.94 -7.01 -22.61
N LYS A 313 -4.02 -7.52 -23.22
CA LYS A 313 -5.03 -6.71 -23.91
C LYS A 313 -6.14 -6.38 -22.91
N LYS A 314 -6.32 -5.09 -22.56
CA LYS A 314 -7.44 -4.60 -21.76
C LYS A 314 -8.40 -3.82 -22.63
N LYS A 315 -9.70 -4.05 -22.44
CA LYS A 315 -10.74 -3.22 -23.05
C LYS A 315 -11.01 -2.02 -22.14
N LYS A 316 -10.87 -0.81 -22.66
CA LYS A 316 -11.36 0.41 -21.99
C LYS A 316 -12.60 0.90 -22.71
N ASN A 317 -13.59 1.33 -21.92
CA ASN A 317 -14.75 2.05 -22.42
C ASN A 317 -14.45 3.55 -22.33
N GLU A 318 -14.14 4.17 -23.45
CA GLU A 318 -14.09 5.62 -23.61
C GLU A 318 -15.18 5.99 -24.64
N ASP A 319 -16.07 6.91 -24.28
CA ASP A 319 -17.13 7.44 -25.15
C ASP A 319 -18.01 6.37 -25.85
N ASP A 320 -18.53 5.40 -25.09
CA ASP A 320 -19.36 4.27 -25.57
C ASP A 320 -18.71 3.39 -26.66
N LYS A 321 -17.40 3.51 -26.90
CA LYS A 321 -16.61 2.63 -27.77
C LYS A 321 -15.61 1.81 -26.97
N GLU A 322 -15.60 0.49 -27.21
CA GLU A 322 -14.56 -0.40 -26.68
C GLU A 322 -13.26 -0.17 -27.45
N ILE A 323 -12.23 0.36 -26.78
CA ILE A 323 -10.88 0.51 -27.32
C ILE A 323 -9.97 -0.52 -26.66
N ASP A 324 -9.23 -1.25 -27.48
CA ASP A 324 -8.20 -2.18 -27.01
C ASP A 324 -6.96 -1.39 -26.59
N VAL A 325 -6.56 -1.60 -25.33
CA VAL A 325 -5.42 -0.98 -24.65
C VAL A 325 -4.42 -2.07 -24.28
N TYR A 326 -3.19 -1.91 -24.73
CA TYR A 326 -2.11 -2.87 -24.52
C TYR A 326 -1.24 -2.47 -23.32
N ASN A 327 -1.09 -3.39 -22.37
CA ASN A 327 -0.14 -3.28 -21.27
C ASN A 327 0.89 -4.41 -21.32
N LEU A 328 2.04 -4.21 -20.68
CA LEU A 328 3.07 -5.25 -20.54
C LEU A 328 3.09 -5.77 -19.11
N ILE A 329 2.93 -7.08 -18.97
CA ILE A 329 3.20 -7.79 -17.71
C ILE A 329 4.54 -8.50 -17.87
N ILE A 330 5.48 -8.15 -17.01
CA ILE A 330 6.86 -8.61 -17.06
C ILE A 330 7.11 -9.48 -15.83
N GLU A 331 7.60 -10.70 -16.06
CA GLU A 331 8.02 -11.62 -15.01
C GLU A 331 9.52 -11.46 -14.77
N GLY A 332 9.88 -10.89 -13.63
CA GLY A 332 11.25 -10.60 -13.27
C GLY A 332 11.40 -9.42 -12.31
N THR A 333 12.64 -9.10 -12.03
CA THR A 333 13.06 -7.96 -11.21
C THR A 333 13.82 -6.94 -12.07
N ASN A 334 14.19 -5.81 -11.48
CA ASN A 334 14.75 -4.59 -12.06
C ASN A 334 13.73 -3.57 -12.63
N LEU A 335 12.87 -3.06 -11.75
CA LEU A 335 11.91 -1.99 -12.03
C LEU A 335 12.57 -0.74 -12.62
N LEU A 336 13.76 -0.36 -12.15
CA LEU A 336 14.48 0.83 -12.64
C LEU A 336 14.78 0.74 -14.14
N ALA A 337 15.33 -0.40 -14.58
CA ALA A 337 15.64 -0.60 -15.99
C ALA A 337 14.37 -0.68 -16.87
N VAL A 338 13.29 -1.27 -16.35
CA VAL A 338 12.00 -1.30 -17.04
C VAL A 338 11.43 0.11 -17.21
N MET A 339 11.45 0.94 -16.16
CA MET A 339 10.98 2.33 -16.22
C MET A 339 11.83 3.21 -17.15
N GLY A 340 13.14 2.93 -17.27
CA GLY A 340 14.03 3.65 -18.17
C GLY A 340 13.97 3.22 -19.64
N THR A 341 13.18 2.19 -19.97
CA THR A 341 13.07 1.70 -21.35
C THR A 341 12.17 2.64 -22.17
N PRO A 342 12.60 3.06 -23.39
CA PRO A 342 11.81 3.97 -24.20
C PRO A 342 10.47 3.35 -24.62
N GLY A 343 9.41 4.12 -24.49
CA GLY A 343 8.04 3.68 -24.80
C GLY A 343 7.26 3.12 -23.60
N ILE A 344 7.89 3.02 -22.42
CA ILE A 344 7.21 2.74 -21.16
C ILE A 344 6.93 4.06 -20.42
N ASP A 345 5.71 4.21 -19.93
CA ASP A 345 5.36 5.25 -18.96
C ASP A 345 5.76 4.81 -17.55
N GLY A 346 6.95 5.23 -17.14
CA GLY A 346 7.49 4.96 -15.80
C GLY A 346 6.63 5.53 -14.67
N SER A 347 5.87 6.60 -14.91
CA SER A 347 5.09 7.27 -13.85
C SER A 347 3.90 6.43 -13.36
N LYS A 348 3.40 5.52 -14.20
CA LYS A 348 2.26 4.65 -13.88
C LYS A 348 2.64 3.19 -13.68
N SER A 349 3.87 2.81 -14.02
CA SER A 349 4.36 1.44 -13.91
C SER A 349 4.51 1.02 -12.44
N THR A 350 4.21 -0.25 -12.12
CA THR A 350 4.26 -0.74 -10.73
C THR A 350 4.91 -2.13 -10.65
N SER A 351 5.60 -2.42 -9.56
CA SER A 351 6.17 -3.76 -9.26
C SER A 351 5.53 -4.36 -8.03
N ASN A 352 5.25 -5.66 -7.99
CA ASN A 352 4.77 -6.34 -6.80
C ASN A 352 5.86 -6.54 -5.72
N HIS A 353 7.14 -6.33 -6.05
CA HIS A 353 8.24 -6.55 -5.13
C HIS A 353 8.49 -5.31 -4.25
N VAL A 354 8.13 -5.41 -2.97
CA VAL A 354 8.18 -4.25 -2.06
C VAL A 354 9.60 -3.70 -1.84
N MET A 355 10.60 -4.58 -1.65
CA MET A 355 11.99 -4.13 -1.45
C MET A 355 12.56 -3.41 -2.67
N GLU A 356 12.27 -3.89 -3.88
CA GLU A 356 12.65 -3.21 -5.12
C GLU A 356 12.00 -1.83 -5.26
N VAL A 357 10.72 -1.70 -4.88
CA VAL A 357 10.04 -0.40 -4.86
C VAL A 357 10.70 0.56 -3.87
N LYS A 358 11.17 0.07 -2.71
CA LYS A 358 11.95 0.88 -1.76
C LYS A 358 13.24 1.38 -2.40
N ASP A 359 13.99 0.50 -3.06
CA ASP A 359 15.30 0.82 -3.63
C ASP A 359 15.20 1.79 -4.82
N THR A 360 14.06 1.81 -5.52
CA THR A 360 13.84 2.64 -6.71
C THR A 360 13.06 3.92 -6.46
N LEU A 361 11.98 3.86 -5.66
CA LEU A 361 11.03 4.96 -5.44
C LEU A 361 11.04 5.49 -4.00
N GLY A 362 11.70 4.81 -3.06
CA GLY A 362 11.81 5.22 -1.67
C GLY A 362 10.77 4.61 -0.72
N ILE A 363 10.86 5.01 0.55
CA ILE A 363 10.14 4.35 1.65
C ILE A 363 8.62 4.58 1.60
N GLU A 364 8.15 5.78 1.26
CA GLU A 364 6.70 6.08 1.19
C GLU A 364 6.00 5.36 0.04
N ALA A 365 6.67 5.23 -1.10
CA ALA A 365 6.16 4.44 -2.21
C ALA A 365 6.02 2.97 -1.81
N ALA A 366 7.02 2.44 -1.07
CA ALA A 366 6.99 1.08 -0.59
C ALA A 366 5.91 0.86 0.50
N ARG A 367 5.72 1.82 1.41
CA ARG A 367 4.63 1.83 2.40
C ARG A 367 3.27 1.72 1.73
N GLY A 368 2.99 2.59 0.74
CA GLY A 368 1.75 2.52 -0.05
C GLY A 368 1.62 1.18 -0.79
N LYS A 369 2.74 0.61 -1.23
CA LYS A 369 2.75 -0.69 -1.90
C LYS A 369 2.42 -1.85 -0.96
N ILE A 370 2.90 -1.85 0.28
CA ILE A 370 2.53 -2.85 1.31
C ILE A 370 1.02 -2.86 1.52
N ILE A 371 0.42 -1.66 1.70
CA ILE A 371 -1.03 -1.51 1.91
C ILE A 371 -1.79 -2.09 0.70
N THR A 372 -1.46 -1.63 -0.50
CA THR A 372 -2.19 -2.04 -1.71
C THR A 372 -2.02 -3.52 -2.03
N GLU A 373 -0.84 -4.11 -1.85
CA GLU A 373 -0.62 -5.53 -2.12
C GLU A 373 -1.36 -6.43 -1.14
N ILE A 374 -1.30 -6.14 0.17
CA ILE A 374 -2.02 -6.97 1.14
C ILE A 374 -3.53 -6.81 0.97
N THR A 375 -4.04 -5.59 0.75
CA THR A 375 -5.46 -5.37 0.46
C THR A 375 -5.90 -6.14 -0.78
N LYS A 376 -5.10 -6.17 -1.86
CA LYS A 376 -5.42 -6.97 -3.06
C LYS A 376 -5.51 -8.46 -2.76
N VAL A 377 -4.55 -9.01 -2.01
CA VAL A 377 -4.55 -10.44 -1.66
C VAL A 377 -5.79 -10.79 -0.85
N ILE A 378 -6.18 -9.94 0.11
CA ILE A 378 -7.31 -10.20 1.01
C ILE A 378 -8.65 -10.05 0.27
N GLN A 379 -8.79 -9.00 -0.55
CA GLN A 379 -9.98 -8.78 -1.38
C GLN A 379 -10.23 -9.93 -2.37
N TYR A 380 -9.17 -10.57 -2.86
CA TYR A 380 -9.29 -11.72 -3.76
C TYR A 380 -10.07 -12.89 -3.14
N TYR A 381 -9.97 -13.09 -1.82
CA TYR A 381 -10.71 -14.13 -1.10
C TYR A 381 -12.11 -13.66 -0.64
N GLY A 382 -12.54 -12.45 -1.03
CA GLY A 382 -13.82 -11.89 -0.62
C GLY A 382 -13.88 -11.47 0.85
N ILE A 383 -12.74 -11.45 1.54
CA ILE A 383 -12.64 -11.00 2.92
C ILE A 383 -12.45 -9.48 2.92
N SER A 384 -13.22 -8.75 3.72
CA SER A 384 -13.08 -7.31 3.87
C SER A 384 -12.48 -6.97 5.22
N ILE A 385 -11.24 -6.46 5.23
CA ILE A 385 -10.61 -5.88 6.41
C ILE A 385 -10.57 -4.37 6.23
N ASP A 386 -10.78 -3.63 7.32
CA ASP A 386 -10.62 -2.17 7.29
C ASP A 386 -9.17 -1.78 6.97
N ILE A 387 -9.00 -0.83 6.05
CA ILE A 387 -7.70 -0.34 5.60
C ILE A 387 -6.85 0.23 6.75
N ARG A 388 -7.46 0.70 7.83
CA ARG A 388 -6.77 1.27 9.00
C ARG A 388 -5.82 0.27 9.67
N HIS A 389 -6.20 -1.01 9.74
CA HIS A 389 -5.30 -2.06 10.26
C HIS A 389 -4.09 -2.25 9.34
N MET A 390 -4.30 -2.16 8.03
CA MET A 390 -3.21 -2.28 7.06
C MET A 390 -2.28 -1.06 7.07
N MET A 391 -2.83 0.13 7.24
CA MET A 391 -2.05 1.36 7.39
C MET A 391 -1.15 1.28 8.62
N LEU A 392 -1.70 0.86 9.77
CA LEU A 392 -0.92 0.70 11.00
C LEU A 392 0.21 -0.32 10.84
N LEU A 393 -0.05 -1.45 10.17
CA LEU A 393 0.98 -2.45 9.88
C LEU A 393 2.08 -1.87 8.97
N ALA A 394 1.70 -1.19 7.89
CA ALA A 394 2.66 -0.59 6.96
C ALA A 394 3.52 0.47 7.67
N ASP A 395 2.90 1.32 8.49
CA ASP A 395 3.59 2.34 9.29
C ASP A 395 4.61 1.71 10.26
N LEU A 396 4.20 0.65 10.97
CA LEU A 396 5.10 -0.09 11.85
C LEU A 396 6.31 -0.64 11.09
N MET A 397 6.10 -1.17 9.89
CA MET A 397 7.16 -1.73 9.06
C MET A 397 8.11 -0.67 8.48
N THR A 398 7.68 0.59 8.32
CA THR A 398 8.44 1.64 7.61
C THR A 398 8.92 2.81 8.49
N HIS A 399 8.50 2.92 9.75
CA HIS A 399 8.77 4.10 10.59
C HIS A 399 10.26 4.41 10.81
N LYS A 400 11.16 3.41 10.80
CA LYS A 400 12.62 3.63 10.98
C LYS A 400 13.35 4.05 9.68
N GLY A 401 12.63 4.31 8.59
CA GLY A 401 13.21 4.69 7.30
C GLY A 401 13.74 3.51 6.47
N GLU A 402 13.67 2.29 7.00
CA GLU A 402 13.86 1.05 6.25
C GLU A 402 12.66 0.12 6.44
N ILE A 403 12.47 -0.83 5.52
CA ILE A 403 11.41 -1.82 5.62
C ILE A 403 11.89 -2.94 6.53
N LEU A 404 11.32 -2.99 7.73
CA LEU A 404 11.57 -4.03 8.71
C LEU A 404 10.45 -5.08 8.63
N GLY A 405 10.80 -6.30 8.26
CA GLY A 405 9.87 -7.42 8.26
C GLY A 405 9.54 -7.89 9.69
N ILE A 406 8.37 -8.48 9.89
CA ILE A 406 7.98 -9.09 11.17
C ILE A 406 8.63 -10.47 11.29
N THR A 407 9.96 -10.45 11.40
CA THR A 407 10.82 -11.62 11.62
C THR A 407 11.71 -11.33 12.81
N ARG A 408 12.40 -12.34 13.37
CA ARG A 408 13.35 -12.15 14.47
C ARG A 408 14.33 -11.00 14.23
N PHE A 409 14.89 -10.91 13.03
CA PHE A 409 15.87 -9.87 12.69
C PHE A 409 15.25 -8.47 12.60
N GLY A 410 13.99 -8.37 12.16
CA GLY A 410 13.29 -7.09 12.09
C GLY A 410 12.78 -6.63 13.46
N ILE A 411 12.27 -7.55 14.28
CA ILE A 411 11.79 -7.24 15.63
C ILE A 411 12.94 -6.79 16.53
N THR A 412 14.12 -7.42 16.45
CA THR A 412 15.33 -6.95 17.16
C THR A 412 15.75 -5.54 16.77
N LYS A 413 15.43 -5.09 15.55
CA LYS A 413 15.66 -3.70 15.12
C LYS A 413 14.54 -2.76 15.53
N MET A 414 13.32 -3.26 15.77
CA MET A 414 12.16 -2.45 16.16
C MET A 414 12.14 -2.17 17.65
N LYS A 415 12.26 -3.22 18.48
CA LYS A 415 12.17 -3.18 19.93
C LYS A 415 13.54 -3.17 20.59
N ASP A 416 13.64 -2.40 21.68
CA ASP A 416 14.87 -2.29 22.46
C ASP A 416 14.88 -3.20 23.72
N SER A 417 13.70 -3.61 24.23
CA SER A 417 13.58 -4.50 25.41
C SER A 417 14.19 -5.87 25.16
N VAL A 418 15.09 -6.28 26.06
CA VAL A 418 15.78 -7.57 26.01
C VAL A 418 14.83 -8.70 26.38
N LEU A 419 14.01 -8.51 27.41
CA LEU A 419 13.06 -9.55 27.86
C LEU A 419 12.01 -9.83 26.79
N ALA A 420 11.50 -8.79 26.13
CA ALA A 420 10.58 -8.95 25.02
C ALA A 420 11.21 -9.76 23.86
N LEU A 421 12.46 -9.47 23.51
CA LEU A 421 13.19 -10.19 22.46
C LEU A 421 13.48 -11.65 22.86
N ALA A 422 13.93 -11.87 24.09
CA ALA A 422 14.24 -13.20 24.62
C ALA A 422 13.00 -14.11 24.68
N SER A 423 11.82 -13.54 24.91
CA SER A 423 10.54 -14.26 24.90
C SER A 423 10.04 -14.64 23.49
N PHE A 424 10.55 -13.99 22.44
CA PHE A 424 10.12 -14.22 21.05
C PHE A 424 10.90 -15.36 20.37
N GLU A 425 12.23 -15.25 20.31
CA GLU A 425 13.11 -16.26 19.71
C GLU A 425 14.56 -16.05 20.21
N LYS A 426 15.44 -17.07 20.15
CA LYS A 426 16.88 -16.97 20.52
C LYS A 426 17.12 -16.40 21.93
N THR A 427 16.46 -16.98 22.92
CA THR A 427 16.48 -16.52 24.32
C THR A 427 17.88 -16.40 24.92
N ASP A 428 18.72 -17.41 24.70
CA ASP A 428 20.09 -17.48 25.20
C ASP A 428 20.97 -16.36 24.63
N GLU A 429 20.99 -16.21 23.30
CA GLU A 429 21.79 -15.17 22.62
C GLU A 429 21.42 -13.76 23.09
N HIS A 430 20.13 -13.46 23.25
CA HIS A 430 19.69 -12.13 23.67
C HIS A 430 20.11 -11.82 25.12
N LEU A 431 19.99 -12.78 26.04
CA LEU A 431 20.37 -12.60 27.45
C LEU A 431 21.90 -12.51 27.64
N PHE A 432 22.67 -13.34 26.93
CA PHE A 432 24.14 -13.28 26.99
C PHE A 432 24.68 -11.97 26.39
N ASN A 433 24.15 -11.53 25.26
CA ASN A 433 24.59 -10.27 24.65
C ASN A 433 24.18 -9.06 25.50
N ALA A 434 23.02 -9.11 26.17
CA ALA A 434 22.60 -8.06 27.08
C ALA A 434 23.48 -7.98 28.34
N SER A 435 23.82 -9.14 28.94
CA SER A 435 24.71 -9.17 30.11
C SER A 435 26.14 -8.75 29.75
N TYR A 436 26.67 -9.22 28.62
CA TYR A 436 27.97 -8.78 28.10
C TYR A 436 27.98 -7.28 27.79
N GLY A 437 26.91 -6.76 27.20
CA GLY A 437 26.78 -5.35 26.84
C GLY A 437 26.33 -4.42 27.97
N GLY A 438 26.07 -4.94 29.17
CA GLY A 438 25.55 -4.16 30.30
C GLY A 438 24.25 -3.41 29.98
N ARG A 439 23.35 -4.01 29.18
CA ARG A 439 22.09 -3.37 28.77
C ARG A 439 21.10 -3.35 29.92
N GLU A 440 20.46 -2.21 30.13
CA GLU A 440 19.35 -2.03 31.07
C GLU A 440 18.02 -2.04 30.31
N ASP A 441 17.02 -2.73 30.86
CA ASP A 441 15.67 -2.83 30.29
C ASP A 441 14.70 -2.01 31.15
N GLN A 442 13.91 -1.12 30.52
CA GLN A 442 13.04 -0.17 31.21
C GLN A 442 11.67 -0.76 31.59
N ILE A 443 11.35 -1.98 31.12
CA ILE A 443 10.10 -2.69 31.47
C ILE A 443 8.82 -1.91 31.07
N ASP A 444 8.89 -1.14 29.98
CA ASP A 444 7.74 -0.33 29.50
C ASP A 444 6.74 -1.12 28.66
N GLY A 445 7.18 -2.16 27.97
CA GLY A 445 6.35 -2.91 27.04
C GLY A 445 5.51 -4.00 27.70
N VAL A 446 4.44 -4.37 27.01
CA VAL A 446 3.43 -5.31 27.53
C VAL A 446 4.01 -6.68 27.90
N SER A 447 4.98 -7.18 27.13
CA SER A 447 5.53 -8.54 27.33
C SER A 447 6.33 -8.61 28.62
N GLU A 448 7.18 -7.62 28.84
CA GLU A 448 8.07 -7.49 29.98
C GLU A 448 7.31 -7.14 31.26
N CYS A 449 6.27 -6.29 31.22
CA CYS A 449 5.39 -6.07 32.37
C CYS A 449 4.71 -7.39 32.83
N ILE A 450 4.22 -8.20 31.89
CA ILE A 450 3.57 -9.49 32.20
C ILE A 450 4.58 -10.47 32.84
N ILE A 451 5.80 -10.55 32.32
CA ILE A 451 6.86 -11.41 32.87
C ILE A 451 7.19 -11.00 34.31
N MET A 452 7.26 -9.70 34.58
CA MET A 452 7.59 -9.14 35.89
C MET A 452 6.41 -9.11 36.87
N GLY A 453 5.19 -9.41 36.40
CA GLY A 453 3.97 -9.36 37.22
C GLY A 453 3.49 -7.93 37.54
N ILE A 454 3.89 -6.94 36.74
CA ILE A 454 3.54 -5.52 36.89
C ILE A 454 2.36 -5.22 35.94
N PRO A 455 1.37 -4.39 36.32
CA PRO A 455 0.29 -3.99 35.42
C PRO A 455 0.83 -3.26 34.18
N MET A 456 0.34 -3.63 32.99
CA MET A 456 0.72 -2.97 31.74
C MET A 456 0.08 -1.58 31.59
N LEU A 457 0.78 -0.66 30.91
CA LEU A 457 0.33 0.73 30.68
C LEU A 457 -0.76 0.88 29.57
N LEU A 458 -1.31 -0.23 29.08
CA LEU A 458 -2.30 -0.25 28.00
C LEU A 458 -3.72 -0.48 28.54
N GLY A 459 -4.74 0.05 27.86
CA GLY A 459 -6.14 -0.11 28.30
C GLY A 459 -6.38 0.57 29.64
N THR A 460 -6.90 -0.17 30.61
CA THR A 460 -7.23 0.34 31.96
C THR A 460 -6.01 0.83 32.73
N GLY A 461 -4.81 0.31 32.43
CA GLY A 461 -3.57 0.75 33.06
C GLY A 461 -3.06 2.11 32.56
N SER A 462 -3.63 2.64 31.47
CA SER A 462 -3.26 3.97 30.95
C SER A 462 -3.85 5.13 31.76
N THR A 463 -4.83 4.85 32.63
CA THR A 463 -5.52 5.84 33.45
C THR A 463 -5.18 5.67 34.92
N ALA A 464 -4.67 6.72 35.54
CA ALA A 464 -4.50 6.80 36.99
C ALA A 464 -5.70 7.50 37.64
N TYR A 465 -6.18 6.94 38.74
CA TYR A 465 -7.25 7.54 39.55
C TYR A 465 -6.64 8.28 40.74
N LEU A 466 -6.98 9.56 40.89
CA LEU A 466 -6.66 10.34 42.08
C LEU A 466 -7.94 10.46 42.92
N ILE A 467 -7.93 9.90 44.13
CA ILE A 467 -9.01 10.04 45.09
C ILE A 467 -8.67 11.19 46.03
N LEU A 468 -9.35 12.32 45.87
CA LEU A 468 -9.26 13.44 46.80
C LEU A 468 -10.27 13.20 47.93
N SER A 469 -9.77 12.83 49.11
CA SER A 469 -10.58 12.70 50.34
C SER A 469 -10.37 13.91 51.23
N THR A 470 -11.47 14.52 51.68
CA THR A 470 -11.47 15.65 52.64
C THR A 470 -11.77 15.20 54.07
N GLY A 471 -11.64 13.90 54.38
CA GLY A 471 -11.87 13.33 55.72
C GLY A 471 -10.60 12.77 56.37
N PRO A 472 -10.56 12.63 57.71
CA PRO A 472 -9.40 12.09 58.41
C PRO A 472 -9.13 10.63 58.00
N ILE A 473 -7.84 10.34 57.80
CA ILE A 473 -7.32 9.16 57.13
C ILE A 473 -7.49 7.92 58.03
N GLN A 474 -8.42 7.02 57.71
CA GLN A 474 -8.24 5.61 58.04
C GLN A 474 -7.27 5.03 57.01
N GLN A 475 -6.09 4.60 57.46
CA GLN A 475 -5.09 3.96 56.62
C GLN A 475 -5.72 2.75 55.91
N PHE A 476 -5.99 2.89 54.61
CA PHE A 476 -6.30 1.74 53.77
C PHE A 476 -5.03 0.89 53.68
N HIS A 477 -5.08 -0.31 54.26
CA HIS A 477 -3.92 -1.16 54.50
C HIS A 477 -3.57 -2.08 53.32
N ASP A 478 -4.03 -1.77 52.10
CA ASP A 478 -3.77 -2.57 50.91
C ASP A 478 -2.80 -1.85 49.96
N PRO A 479 -1.54 -2.31 49.83
CA PRO A 479 -0.51 -1.62 49.05
C PRO A 479 -0.61 -1.89 47.54
N LEU A 480 -1.73 -2.43 47.05
CA LEU A 480 -1.75 -2.98 45.70
C LEU A 480 -2.25 -2.06 44.59
N HIS A 481 -3.04 -1.01 44.81
CA HIS A 481 -3.82 -0.47 43.68
C HIS A 481 -4.00 1.04 43.51
N TYR A 482 -3.50 1.91 44.39
CA TYR A 482 -3.76 3.33 44.23
C TYR A 482 -2.56 4.18 44.67
N GLY A 483 -2.02 4.97 43.73
CA GLY A 483 -1.19 6.12 44.07
C GLY A 483 -2.06 7.18 44.73
N ILE A 484 -2.27 7.09 46.04
CA ILE A 484 -3.00 8.08 46.82
C ILE A 484 -2.05 9.24 47.10
N CYS A 485 -2.13 10.32 46.32
CA CYS A 485 -1.49 11.59 46.65
C CYS A 485 -2.45 12.44 47.50
N ILE A 486 -2.14 12.59 48.78
CA ILE A 486 -2.86 13.45 49.73
C ILE A 486 -2.25 14.85 49.64
N PHE A 487 -3.06 15.87 49.38
CA PHE A 487 -2.67 17.28 49.50
C PHE A 487 -3.40 17.90 50.70
N GLU A 488 -2.66 18.48 51.64
CA GLU A 488 -3.23 19.33 52.70
C GLU A 488 -3.63 20.69 52.11
N GLU A 489 -4.80 21.19 52.54
CA GLU A 489 -5.42 22.42 52.07
C GLU A 489 -4.56 23.66 52.35
N GLN A 490 -3.68 24.06 51.43
CA GLN A 490 -3.32 25.47 51.26
C GLN A 490 -3.19 25.81 49.76
N GLU A 491 -4.17 26.60 49.30
CA GLU A 491 -4.24 27.35 48.02
C GLU A 491 -3.88 26.61 46.72
N LEU A 492 -4.83 25.82 46.18
CA LEU A 492 -4.72 25.29 44.82
C LEU A 492 -5.27 26.25 43.77
N LYS A 493 -4.39 26.91 43.01
CA LYS A 493 -4.72 27.44 41.69
C LYS A 493 -4.55 26.34 40.63
N LEU A 494 -5.48 26.25 39.68
CA LEU A 494 -5.55 25.22 38.63
C LEU A 494 -4.27 25.08 37.79
N HIS A 495 -3.44 26.12 37.75
CA HIS A 495 -2.15 26.14 37.04
C HIS A 495 -1.05 25.37 37.79
N ASP A 496 -1.01 25.49 39.12
CA ASP A 496 -0.04 24.80 39.97
C ASP A 496 -0.34 23.30 40.06
N MET A 497 -1.61 22.90 39.89
CA MET A 497 -1.99 21.49 39.74
C MET A 497 -1.36 20.82 38.52
N ARG A 498 -1.25 21.49 37.36
CA ARG A 498 -0.66 20.87 36.15
C ARG A 498 0.84 20.64 36.30
N HIS A 499 1.54 21.59 36.92
CA HIS A 499 2.99 21.49 37.15
C HIS A 499 3.31 20.45 38.23
N ALA A 500 2.50 20.38 39.29
CA ALA A 500 2.56 19.31 40.27
C ALA A 500 2.20 17.96 39.63
N PHE A 501 1.18 17.88 38.78
CA PHE A 501 0.78 16.65 38.07
C PHE A 501 1.91 16.10 37.20
N GLN A 502 2.63 16.94 36.45
CA GLN A 502 3.77 16.49 35.64
C GLN A 502 4.93 15.97 36.51
N ASN A 503 5.24 16.63 37.62
CA ASN A 503 6.31 16.21 38.52
C ASN A 503 5.95 14.96 39.34
N THR A 504 4.71 14.84 39.82
CA THR A 504 4.25 13.71 40.64
C THR A 504 3.98 12.48 39.80
N VAL A 505 3.51 12.61 38.56
CA VAL A 505 3.46 11.51 37.60
C VAL A 505 4.87 11.05 37.26
N HIS A 506 5.84 11.96 37.11
CA HIS A 506 7.25 11.58 36.92
C HIS A 506 7.83 10.82 38.12
N VAL A 507 7.49 11.21 39.35
CA VAL A 507 7.99 10.58 40.58
C VAL A 507 7.26 9.27 40.92
N ALA A 508 5.97 9.16 40.57
CA ALA A 508 5.22 7.92 40.72
C ALA A 508 5.60 6.88 39.65
N ILE A 509 5.86 7.33 38.42
CA ILE A 509 6.40 6.48 37.34
C ILE A 509 7.87 6.12 37.60
N SER A 510 8.67 6.97 38.28
CA SER A 510 10.06 6.62 38.63
C SER A 510 10.21 5.77 39.90
N ARG A 511 9.12 5.43 40.59
CA ARG A 511 9.11 4.61 41.82
C ARG A 511 8.25 3.35 41.72
N MET A 512 7.50 3.17 40.63
CA MET A 512 7.07 1.87 40.14
C MET A 512 8.15 1.32 39.20
#